data_AF-A0A1B8P012-F1
#
_entry.id   AF-A0A1B8P012-F1
#
_cell.length_a   1.000
_cell.length_b   1.000
_cell.length_c   1.000
_cell.angle_alpha   90.00
_cell.angle_beta   90.00
_cell.angle_gamma   90.00
#
_symmetry.space_group_name_H-M   'P 1'
#
loop_
_entity.id
_entity.type
_entity.pdbx_description
1 polymer ?
#
loop_
_entity_poly.entity_id
_entity_poly.type
_entity_poly.pdbx_seq_one_letter_code
_entity_poly.pdbx_strand_id
1 'polypeptide(L)'
;MAGALAAYAVASRSMNRDERDTAAATGLQTAGMVLLVTGAGGSLGSVIEATQIGQTLVDSVFRETQSPLSMILLTYGLAAIFRIAQGSGTVAGITAMTIMAGAASTGVVDPIWIALAALSGGISIGHVNDSGFWITTQLAGFSVRGGFKTYTLGEAMVSLMILGLTLIGAFIWG
;
A
#
# COMPACT_ATOMS: atom_id res chain seq x y z
N MET A 1 -14.28 -12.89 11.23
CA MET A 1 -15.23 -14.02 11.08
C MET A 1 -16.60 -13.72 11.69
N ALA A 2 -16.69 -13.27 12.95
CA ALA A 2 -17.96 -12.96 13.61
C ALA A 2 -18.85 -11.94 12.84
N GLY A 3 -18.25 -10.88 12.28
CA GLY A 3 -18.99 -9.88 11.49
C GLY A 3 -19.60 -10.43 10.20
N ALA A 4 -18.89 -11.33 9.50
CA ALA A 4 -19.40 -11.98 8.29
C ALA A 4 -20.55 -12.95 8.61
N LEU A 5 -20.44 -13.69 9.72
CA LEU A 5 -21.51 -14.57 10.21
C LEU A 5 -22.75 -13.77 10.64
N ALA A 6 -22.57 -12.64 11.32
CA ALA A 6 -23.66 -11.74 11.70
C ALA A 6 -24.34 -11.11 10.48
N ALA A 7 -23.56 -10.62 9.51
CA ALA A 7 -24.10 -10.08 8.25
C ALA A 7 -24.89 -11.15 7.47
N TYR A 8 -24.38 -12.37 7.40
CA TYR A 8 -25.07 -13.49 6.77
C TYR A 8 -26.35 -13.87 7.53
N ALA A 9 -26.35 -13.86 8.86
CA ALA A 9 -27.53 -14.13 9.69
C ALA A 9 -28.62 -13.03 9.60
N VAL A 10 -28.22 -11.78 9.33
CA VAL A 10 -29.16 -10.69 9.05
C VAL A 10 -29.72 -10.83 7.62
N ALA A 11 -28.87 -11.05 6.62
CA ALA A 11 -29.29 -11.26 5.23
C ALA A 11 -30.21 -12.50 5.11
N SER A 12 -29.80 -13.62 5.71
CA SER A 12 -30.54 -14.49 6.64
C SER A 12 -32.06 -14.40 6.78
N ARG A 13 -32.51 -13.22 7.19
CA ARG A 13 -33.88 -12.94 7.59
C ARG A 13 -34.52 -11.84 6.76
N SER A 14 -33.73 -10.98 6.12
CA SER A 14 -34.21 -9.80 5.40
C SER A 14 -34.18 -9.92 3.88
N MET A 15 -33.35 -10.80 3.32
CA MET A 15 -33.12 -10.91 1.87
C MET A 15 -33.60 -12.26 1.35
N ASN A 16 -34.08 -12.30 0.12
CA ASN A 16 -34.42 -13.54 -0.59
C ASN A 16 -33.14 -14.20 -1.17
N ARG A 17 -33.25 -15.42 -1.71
CA ARG A 17 -32.06 -16.23 -2.11
C ARG A 17 -31.19 -15.51 -3.15
N ASP A 18 -31.79 -14.94 -4.19
CA ASP A 18 -31.06 -14.27 -5.27
C ASP A 18 -30.35 -13.00 -4.79
N GLU A 19 -30.97 -12.23 -3.89
CA GLU A 19 -30.34 -11.07 -3.26
C GLU A 19 -29.14 -11.46 -2.40
N ARG A 20 -29.21 -12.57 -1.67
CA ARG A 20 -28.09 -13.07 -0.85
C ARG A 20 -26.94 -13.56 -1.71
N ASP A 21 -27.23 -14.31 -2.76
CA ASP A 21 -26.19 -14.82 -3.66
C ASP A 21 -25.48 -13.66 -4.37
N THR A 22 -26.23 -12.64 -4.78
CA THR A 22 -25.67 -11.40 -5.35
C THR A 22 -24.80 -10.67 -4.32
N ALA A 23 -25.29 -10.44 -3.10
CA ALA A 23 -24.53 -9.75 -2.06
C ALA A 23 -23.26 -10.53 -1.64
N ALA A 24 -23.35 -11.86 -1.54
CA ALA A 24 -22.21 -12.72 -1.27
C ALA A 24 -21.19 -12.68 -2.41
N ALA A 25 -21.63 -12.71 -3.67
CA ALA A 25 -20.76 -12.60 -4.84
C ALA A 25 -20.02 -11.25 -4.87
N THR A 26 -20.71 -10.13 -4.63
CA THR A 26 -20.09 -8.80 -4.55
C THR A 26 -19.09 -8.70 -3.39
N GLY A 27 -19.44 -9.26 -2.23
CA GLY A 27 -18.54 -9.32 -1.08
C GLY A 27 -17.28 -10.13 -1.38
N LEU A 28 -17.43 -11.30 -2.01
CA LEU A 28 -16.31 -12.15 -2.42
C LEU A 28 -15.43 -11.47 -3.47
N GLN A 29 -16.02 -10.74 -4.42
CA GLN A 29 -15.27 -10.01 -5.45
C GLN A 29 -14.38 -8.94 -4.82
N THR A 30 -14.90 -8.21 -3.83
CA THR A 30 -14.14 -7.19 -3.09
C THR A 30 -13.03 -7.81 -2.24
N ALA A 31 -13.35 -8.87 -1.48
CA ALA A 31 -12.39 -9.58 -0.65
C ALA A 31 -11.34 -10.35 -1.48
N GLY A 32 -11.71 -10.82 -2.66
CA GLY A 32 -10.86 -11.61 -3.55
C GLY A 32 -9.65 -10.83 -4.06
N MET A 33 -9.83 -9.54 -4.37
CA MET A 33 -8.71 -8.68 -4.75
C MET A 33 -7.72 -8.50 -3.58
N VAL A 34 -8.22 -8.27 -2.37
CA VAL A 34 -7.39 -8.16 -1.16
C VAL A 34 -6.64 -9.47 -0.88
N LEU A 35 -7.34 -10.61 -0.96
CA LEU A 35 -6.74 -11.94 -0.80
C LEU A 35 -5.65 -12.23 -1.83
N LEU A 36 -5.89 -11.91 -3.11
CA LEU A 36 -4.90 -12.08 -4.19
C LEU A 36 -3.66 -11.23 -3.95
N VAL A 37 -3.85 -9.97 -3.55
CA VAL A 37 -2.76 -9.04 -3.22
C VAL A 37 -1.94 -9.55 -2.05
N THR A 38 -2.59 -9.94 -0.96
CA THR A 38 -1.91 -10.44 0.23
C THR A 38 -1.21 -11.76 -0.07
N GLY A 39 -1.83 -12.65 -0.84
CA GLY A 39 -1.22 -13.91 -1.28
C GLY A 39 0.00 -13.70 -2.18
N ALA A 40 -0.08 -12.79 -3.15
CA ALA A 40 1.04 -12.40 -4.00
C ALA A 40 2.17 -11.72 -3.21
N GLY A 41 1.83 -10.89 -2.22
CA GLY A 41 2.79 -10.32 -1.29
C GLY A 41 3.50 -11.41 -0.47
N GLY A 42 2.78 -12.43 -0.01
CA GLY A 42 3.37 -13.56 0.70
C GLY A 42 4.35 -14.38 -0.16
N SER A 43 3.95 -14.72 -1.39
CA SER A 43 4.82 -15.48 -2.30
C SER A 43 6.03 -14.67 -2.77
N LEU A 44 5.85 -13.38 -3.06
CA LEU A 44 6.96 -12.46 -3.36
C LEU A 44 7.90 -12.35 -2.15
N GLY A 45 7.37 -12.28 -0.92
CA GLY A 45 8.15 -12.32 0.32
C GLY A 45 9.04 -13.57 0.41
N SER A 46 8.47 -14.75 0.15
CA SER A 46 9.26 -15.99 0.10
C SER A 46 10.32 -16.00 -1.00
N VAL A 47 10.04 -15.41 -2.15
CA VAL A 47 11.04 -15.24 -3.23
C VAL A 47 12.14 -14.26 -2.82
N ILE A 48 11.80 -13.17 -2.12
CA ILE A 48 12.78 -12.19 -1.63
C ILE A 48 13.68 -12.81 -0.57
N GLU A 49 13.12 -13.61 0.34
CA GLU A 49 13.87 -14.39 1.32
C GLU A 49 14.80 -15.39 0.63
N ALA A 50 14.30 -16.12 -0.39
CA ALA A 50 15.09 -17.08 -1.15
C ALA A 50 16.20 -16.43 -2.02
N THR A 51 15.93 -15.25 -2.58
CA THR A 51 16.88 -14.51 -3.45
C THR A 51 17.86 -13.65 -2.66
N GLN A 52 17.68 -13.54 -1.33
CA GLN A 52 18.47 -12.66 -0.47
C GLN A 52 18.53 -11.21 -0.97
N ILE A 53 17.51 -10.75 -1.71
CA ILE A 53 17.43 -9.35 -2.16
C ILE A 53 17.41 -8.42 -0.95
N GLY A 54 16.69 -8.77 0.12
CA GLY A 54 16.71 -8.03 1.37
C GLY A 54 18.13 -7.91 1.94
N GLN A 55 18.87 -9.03 1.97
CA GLN A 55 20.26 -9.06 2.43
C GLN A 55 21.20 -8.26 1.52
N THR A 56 21.01 -8.34 0.21
CA THR A 56 21.81 -7.60 -0.78
C THR A 56 21.53 -6.11 -0.70
N LEU A 57 20.27 -5.70 -0.54
CA LEU A 57 19.91 -4.31 -0.27
C LEU A 57 20.61 -3.86 1.01
N VAL A 58 20.45 -4.63 2.12
CA VAL A 58 21.17 -4.49 3.42
C VAL A 58 22.68 -4.29 3.23
N ASP A 59 23.33 -5.15 2.48
CA ASP A 59 24.79 -5.12 2.30
C ASP A 59 25.29 -4.04 1.33
N SER A 60 24.51 -3.64 0.33
CA SER A 60 24.93 -2.66 -0.69
C SER A 60 24.56 -1.23 -0.34
N VAL A 61 23.35 -1.00 0.18
CA VAL A 61 22.86 0.34 0.51
C VAL A 61 23.08 0.65 2.00
N PHE A 62 22.99 -0.35 2.87
CA PHE A 62 23.00 -0.10 4.32
C PHE A 62 24.38 -0.26 4.97
N ARG A 63 25.35 -0.99 4.38
CA ARG A 63 26.75 -1.00 4.89
C ARG A 63 27.44 0.36 4.77
N GLU A 64 27.19 1.12 3.71
CA GLU A 64 27.88 2.40 3.51
C GLU A 64 27.28 3.55 4.29
N THR A 65 25.98 3.50 4.62
CA THR A 65 25.29 4.69 5.15
C THR A 65 24.65 4.49 6.53
N GLN A 66 24.30 3.25 6.94
CA GLN A 66 23.55 2.91 8.19
C GLN A 66 22.57 4.00 8.68
N SER A 67 21.92 4.70 7.76
CA SER A 67 21.18 5.90 8.08
C SER A 67 19.69 5.55 8.06
N PRO A 68 18.98 5.76 9.18
CA PRO A 68 17.52 5.74 9.25
C PRO A 68 16.85 6.43 8.06
N LEU A 69 17.43 7.55 7.62
CA LEU A 69 16.90 8.37 6.55
C LEU A 69 16.93 7.64 5.20
N SER A 70 18.03 6.96 4.89
CA SER A 70 18.19 6.21 3.65
C SER A 70 17.20 5.05 3.55
N MET A 71 16.94 4.37 4.68
CA MET A 71 15.93 3.30 4.77
C MET A 71 14.53 3.80 4.43
N ILE A 72 14.15 4.92 5.03
CA ILE A 72 12.82 5.52 4.85
C ILE A 72 12.64 5.99 3.40
N LEU A 73 13.62 6.71 2.85
CA LEU A 73 13.55 7.21 1.48
C LEU A 73 13.55 6.10 0.44
N LEU A 74 14.34 5.05 0.63
CA LEU A 74 14.36 3.89 -0.27
C LEU A 74 13.02 3.15 -0.23
N THR A 75 12.46 2.94 0.96
CA THR A 75 11.15 2.30 1.14
C THR A 75 10.05 3.11 0.44
N TYR A 76 10.04 4.43 0.64
CA TYR A 76 9.12 5.36 -0.02
C TYR A 76 9.24 5.29 -1.54
N GLY A 77 10.47 5.37 -2.07
CA GLY A 77 10.73 5.35 -3.50
C GLY A 77 10.27 4.05 -4.16
N LEU A 78 10.54 2.91 -3.51
CA LEU A 78 10.09 1.61 -3.96
C LEU A 78 8.56 1.54 -4.05
N ALA A 79 7.86 1.97 -2.99
CA ALA A 79 6.41 2.02 -2.98
C ALA A 79 5.85 2.98 -4.05
N ALA A 80 6.47 4.15 -4.27
CA ALA A 80 6.05 5.10 -5.29
C ALA A 80 6.21 4.55 -6.72
N ILE A 81 7.29 3.81 -6.99
CA ILE A 81 7.47 3.13 -8.29
C ILE A 81 6.37 2.10 -8.52
N PHE A 82 6.06 1.28 -7.52
CA PHE A 82 4.96 0.32 -7.63
C PHE A 82 3.60 1.01 -7.77
N ARG A 83 3.38 2.12 -7.06
CA ARG A 83 2.16 2.92 -7.18
C ARG A 83 1.96 3.41 -8.62
N ILE A 84 3.01 3.93 -9.24
CA ILE A 84 2.96 4.39 -10.64
C ILE A 84 2.76 3.21 -11.60
N ALA A 85 3.39 2.05 -11.37
CA ALA A 85 3.24 0.90 -12.26
C ALA A 85 1.84 0.26 -12.16
N GLN A 86 1.32 0.08 -10.95
CA GLN A 86 0.15 -0.74 -10.66
C GLN A 86 -1.13 0.05 -10.42
N GLY A 87 -1.02 1.28 -9.91
CA GLY A 87 -2.17 2.13 -9.65
C GLY A 87 -2.92 1.85 -8.34
N SER A 88 -2.55 0.86 -7.52
CA SER A 88 -3.17 0.65 -6.20
C SER A 88 -2.21 0.99 -5.05
N GLY A 89 -2.60 1.94 -4.20
CA GLY A 89 -1.74 2.38 -3.09
C GLY A 89 -1.53 1.32 -2.02
N THR A 90 -2.58 0.55 -1.68
CA THR A 90 -2.48 -0.53 -0.69
C THR A 90 -1.53 -1.62 -1.18
N VAL A 91 -1.63 -2.02 -2.45
CA VAL A 91 -0.78 -3.10 -2.97
C VAL A 91 0.67 -2.65 -3.10
N ALA A 92 0.89 -1.44 -3.58
CA ALA A 92 2.22 -0.85 -3.67
C ALA A 92 2.89 -0.75 -2.29
N GLY A 93 2.15 -0.28 -1.27
CA GLY A 93 2.62 -0.20 0.11
C GLY A 93 2.92 -1.57 0.71
N ILE A 94 2.02 -2.55 0.58
CA ILE A 94 2.25 -3.92 1.08
C ILE A 94 3.48 -4.54 0.41
N THR A 95 3.61 -4.39 -0.90
CA THR A 95 4.75 -4.92 -1.67
C THR A 95 6.07 -4.34 -1.17
N ALA A 96 6.13 -3.02 -0.97
CA ALA A 96 7.33 -2.36 -0.45
C ALA A 96 7.64 -2.78 0.99
N MET A 97 6.63 -2.93 1.87
CA MET A 97 6.83 -3.45 3.23
C MET A 97 7.39 -4.88 3.22
N THR A 98 6.87 -5.75 2.35
CA THR A 98 7.38 -7.11 2.21
C THR A 98 8.84 -7.12 1.76
N ILE A 99 9.22 -6.28 0.80
CA ILE A 99 10.62 -6.16 0.34
C ILE A 99 11.53 -5.66 1.46
N MET A 100 11.04 -4.70 2.25
CA MET A 100 11.81 -4.07 3.33
C MET A 100 11.74 -4.84 4.66
N ALA A 101 11.02 -5.97 4.72
CA ALA A 101 10.89 -6.76 5.94
C ALA A 101 12.24 -7.23 6.49
N GLY A 102 13.16 -7.65 5.61
CA GLY A 102 14.53 -8.03 6.00
C GLY A 102 15.40 -6.85 6.42
N ALA A 103 15.10 -5.63 5.96
CA ALA A 103 15.79 -4.43 6.41
C ALA A 103 15.31 -4.02 7.82
N ALA A 104 14.04 -4.22 8.14
CA ALA A 104 13.46 -3.92 9.45
C ALA A 104 14.08 -4.76 10.58
N SER A 105 14.56 -5.98 10.30
CA SER A 105 15.19 -6.85 11.30
C SER A 105 16.61 -6.44 11.69
N THR A 106 17.21 -5.48 10.98
CA THR A 106 18.56 -4.97 11.28
C THR A 106 18.62 -4.10 12.54
N GLY A 107 17.47 -3.57 13.01
CA GLY A 107 17.39 -2.68 14.17
C GLY A 107 17.88 -1.24 13.92
N VAL A 108 18.26 -0.90 12.68
CA VAL A 108 18.72 0.46 12.32
C VAL A 108 17.58 1.48 12.33
N VAL A 109 16.34 1.04 12.08
CA VAL A 109 15.14 1.89 12.13
C VAL A 109 14.00 1.08 12.69
N ASP A 110 13.16 1.73 13.50
CA ASP A 110 11.93 1.09 13.99
C ASP A 110 11.04 0.69 12.79
N PRO A 111 10.55 -0.56 12.73
CA PRO A 111 9.68 -1.04 11.66
C PRO A 111 8.48 -0.13 11.37
N ILE A 112 8.00 0.64 12.35
CA ILE A 112 6.89 1.57 12.15
C ILE A 112 7.22 2.66 11.13
N TRP A 113 8.47 3.15 11.10
CA TRP A 113 8.88 4.19 10.14
C TRP A 113 9.01 3.63 8.73
N ILE A 114 9.41 2.36 8.58
CA ILE A 114 9.40 1.64 7.29
C ILE A 114 7.96 1.47 6.81
N ALA A 115 7.05 1.05 7.69
CA ALA A 115 5.64 0.89 7.34
C ALA A 115 5.00 2.22 6.90
N LEU A 116 5.26 3.31 7.64
CA LEU A 116 4.78 4.65 7.28
C LEU A 116 5.36 5.15 5.96
N ALA A 117 6.66 4.92 5.71
CA ALA A 117 7.30 5.27 4.44
C ALA A 117 6.70 4.51 3.26
N ALA A 118 6.44 3.21 3.43
CA ALA A 118 5.83 2.38 2.40
C ALA A 118 4.40 2.81 2.08
N LEU A 119 3.59 3.07 3.11
CA LEU A 119 2.21 3.56 2.93
C LEU A 119 2.19 4.96 2.31
N SER A 120 3.11 5.83 2.73
CA SER A 120 3.30 7.15 2.13
C SER A 120 3.61 7.05 0.64
N GLY A 121 4.61 6.25 0.25
CA GLY A 121 4.96 6.05 -1.16
C GLY A 121 3.85 5.34 -1.94
N GLY A 122 3.07 4.48 -1.29
CA GLY A 122 1.87 3.87 -1.87
C GLY A 122 0.79 4.90 -2.23
N ILE A 123 0.65 5.98 -1.46
CA ILE A 123 -0.33 7.05 -1.75
C ILE A 123 0.19 7.96 -2.88
N SER A 124 1.48 8.31 -2.88
CA SER A 124 2.18 9.19 -3.84
C SER A 124 1.40 9.68 -5.08
N ILE A 125 1.61 9.09 -6.26
CA ILE A 125 1.10 9.59 -7.53
C ILE A 125 0.13 8.57 -8.11
N GLY A 126 -1.17 8.75 -7.82
CA GLY A 126 -2.25 8.02 -8.49
C GLY A 126 -2.64 8.68 -9.81
N HIS A 127 -2.67 7.93 -10.91
CA HIS A 127 -3.04 8.44 -12.24
C HIS A 127 -4.09 7.55 -12.91
N VAL A 128 -4.15 7.54 -14.25
CA VAL A 128 -5.14 6.81 -15.04
C VAL A 128 -5.22 5.30 -14.78
N ASN A 129 -4.22 4.68 -14.13
CA ASN A 129 -4.26 3.28 -13.73
C ASN A 129 -4.88 3.07 -12.33
N ASP A 130 -5.22 4.14 -11.62
CA ASP A 130 -5.85 4.12 -10.31
C ASP A 130 -7.38 4.25 -10.47
N SER A 131 -8.12 3.32 -9.86
CA SER A 131 -9.58 3.39 -9.81
C SER A 131 -10.08 4.59 -9.02
N GLY A 132 -9.35 5.01 -7.98
CA GLY A 132 -9.66 6.20 -7.19
C GLY A 132 -9.58 7.48 -8.01
N PHE A 133 -8.63 7.57 -8.97
CA PHE A 133 -8.56 8.71 -9.89
C PHE A 133 -9.84 8.84 -10.71
N TRP A 134 -10.34 7.74 -11.26
CA TRP A 134 -11.54 7.73 -12.09
C TRP A 134 -12.82 8.01 -11.30
N ILE A 135 -12.96 7.41 -10.12
CA ILE A 135 -14.10 7.68 -9.25
C ILE A 135 -14.14 9.16 -8.87
N THR A 136 -13.01 9.72 -8.44
CA THR A 136 -12.95 11.12 -7.98
C THR A 136 -13.19 12.10 -9.12
N THR A 137 -12.64 11.83 -10.31
CA THR A 137 -12.85 12.68 -11.49
C THR A 137 -14.28 12.64 -12.01
N GLN A 138 -14.87 11.44 -12.12
CA GLN A 138 -16.21 11.26 -12.66
C GLN A 138 -17.28 11.82 -11.73
N LEU A 139 -17.16 11.56 -10.42
CA LEU A 139 -18.10 12.11 -9.42
C LEU A 139 -18.06 13.64 -9.35
N ALA A 140 -16.89 14.24 -9.53
CA ALA A 140 -16.73 15.69 -9.54
C ALA A 140 -17.03 16.34 -10.91
N GLY A 141 -17.31 15.55 -11.95
CA GLY A 141 -17.55 16.05 -13.31
C GLY A 141 -16.30 16.66 -13.97
N PHE A 142 -15.10 16.31 -13.52
CA PHE A 142 -13.85 16.85 -14.04
C PHE A 142 -13.39 16.14 -15.31
N SER A 143 -12.69 16.89 -16.17
CA SER A 143 -11.89 16.28 -17.24
C SER A 143 -10.68 15.54 -16.66
N VAL A 144 -10.06 14.66 -17.45
CA VAL A 144 -8.80 13.97 -17.08
C VAL A 144 -7.72 14.95 -16.58
N ARG A 145 -7.59 16.11 -17.24
CA ARG A 145 -6.66 17.17 -16.82
C ARG A 145 -7.04 17.78 -15.47
N GLY A 146 -8.34 17.91 -15.19
CA GLY A 146 -8.85 18.32 -13.88
C GLY A 146 -8.54 17.27 -12.80
N GLY A 147 -8.65 15.99 -13.14
CA GLY A 147 -8.24 14.86 -12.28
C GLY A 147 -6.79 14.91 -11.86
N PHE A 148 -5.89 15.11 -12.81
CA PHE A 148 -4.47 15.23 -12.48
C PHE A 148 -4.18 16.38 -11.51
N LYS A 149 -4.91 17.50 -11.65
CA LYS A 149 -4.74 18.66 -10.77
C LYS A 149 -5.35 18.51 -9.39
N THR A 150 -6.38 17.68 -9.23
CA THR A 150 -7.16 17.58 -7.99
C THR A 150 -6.83 16.32 -7.23
N TYR A 151 -6.85 15.17 -7.90
CA TYR A 151 -6.55 13.87 -7.32
C TYR A 151 -5.05 13.61 -7.27
N THR A 152 -4.37 13.56 -8.42
CA THR A 152 -2.94 13.19 -8.47
C THR A 152 -2.06 14.16 -7.70
N LEU A 153 -2.30 15.47 -7.85
CA LEU A 153 -1.59 16.49 -7.08
C LEU A 153 -1.94 16.42 -5.58
N GLY A 154 -3.21 16.14 -5.25
CA GLY A 154 -3.67 15.96 -3.87
C GLY A 154 -2.94 14.82 -3.17
N GLU A 155 -2.95 13.64 -3.78
CA GLU A 155 -2.24 12.45 -3.33
C GLU A 155 -0.74 12.72 -3.17
N ALA A 156 -0.12 13.40 -4.14
CA ALA A 156 1.30 13.73 -4.08
C ALA A 156 1.63 14.65 -2.89
N MET A 157 0.80 15.65 -2.62
CA MET A 157 0.97 16.53 -1.46
C MET A 157 0.82 15.77 -0.14
N VAL A 158 -0.24 14.96 -0.01
CA VAL A 158 -0.48 14.14 1.19
C VAL A 158 0.67 13.18 1.43
N SER A 159 1.13 12.52 0.37
CA SER A 159 2.29 11.63 0.40
C SER A 159 3.55 12.34 0.90
N LEU A 160 3.86 13.54 0.39
CA LEU A 160 5.01 14.31 0.84
C LEU A 160 4.87 14.77 2.30
N MET A 161 3.66 15.10 2.75
CA MET A 161 3.39 15.44 4.16
C MET A 161 3.64 14.24 5.08
N ILE A 162 3.12 13.06 4.73
CA ILE A 162 3.33 11.83 5.50
C ILE A 162 4.81 11.47 5.51
N LEU A 163 5.51 11.55 4.37
CA LEU A 163 6.95 11.33 4.31
C LEU A 163 7.71 12.30 5.21
N GLY A 164 7.37 13.59 5.17
CA GLY A 164 7.99 14.60 6.04
C GLY A 164 7.79 14.30 7.52
N LEU A 165 6.57 13.95 7.93
CA LEU A 165 6.27 13.53 9.31
C LEU A 165 6.99 12.24 9.70
N THR A 166 7.13 11.30 8.76
CA THR A 166 7.86 10.04 8.95
C THR A 166 9.34 10.31 9.18
N LEU A 167 9.95 11.20 8.39
CA LEU A 167 11.35 11.59 8.53
C LEU A 167 11.61 12.34 9.84
N ILE A 168 10.75 13.28 10.21
CA ILE A 168 10.86 14.02 11.48
C ILE A 168 10.67 13.06 12.67
N GLY A 169 9.65 12.22 12.61
CA GLY A 169 9.36 11.23 13.64
C GLY A 169 10.52 10.26 13.84
N ALA A 170 11.06 9.71 12.75
CA ALA A 170 12.23 8.84 12.78
C ALA A 170 13.50 9.56 13.26
N PHE A 171 13.64 10.87 13.04
CA PHE A 171 14.78 11.61 13.56
C PHE A 171 14.70 11.87 15.08
N ILE A 172 13.49 12.05 15.61
CA ILE A 172 13.27 12.36 17.03
C ILE A 172 13.19 11.07 17.87
N TRP A 173 12.62 9.99 17.32
CA TRP A 173 12.30 8.74 18.03
C TRP A 173 13.00 7.50 17.44
N GLY A 174 13.90 7.68 16.45
CA GLY A 174 14.66 6.58 15.84
C GLY A 174 16.02 6.37 16.47
#